data_AF-A0A9P4HD57-F1
#
_entry.id   AF-A0A9P4HD57-F1
#
_cell.length_a   1.000
_cell.length_b   1.000
_cell.length_c   1.000
_cell.angle_alpha   90.00
_cell.angle_beta   90.00
_cell.angle_gamma   90.00
#
_symmetry.space_group_name_H-M   'P 1'
#
loop_
_entity.id
_entity.type
_entity.pdbx_description
1 polymer ?
#
loop_
_entity_poly.entity_id
_entity_poly.type
_entity_poly.pdbx_seq_one_letter_code
_entity_poly.pdbx_strand_id
1 'polypeptide(L)' 'PNIAVDYMICTTCSAEAFTWLAETFACQNCGEKEYISISASRRTADDADGKSMQ' A
#
# COMPACT_ATOMS: atom_id res chain seq x y z
N PRO A 1 -4.76 -6.62 -19.58
CA PRO A 1 -5.27 -5.57 -18.67
C PRO A 1 -4.56 -5.72 -17.31
N ASN A 2 -3.76 -4.73 -16.90
CA ASN A 2 -3.10 -4.75 -15.60
C ASN A 2 -4.11 -4.28 -14.54
N ILE A 3 -4.72 -5.21 -13.82
CA ILE A 3 -5.63 -4.90 -12.71
C ILE A 3 -4.75 -4.50 -11.53
N ALA A 4 -4.73 -3.21 -11.20
CA ALA A 4 -4.16 -2.74 -9.95
C ALA A 4 -5.16 -3.02 -8.83
N VAL A 5 -4.69 -3.62 -7.75
CA VAL A 5 -5.50 -3.86 -6.56
C VAL A 5 -4.94 -3.01 -5.43
N ASP A 6 -5.78 -2.17 -4.86
CA ASP A 6 -5.42 -1.27 -3.77
C ASP A 6 -5.55 -1.95 -2.40
N TYR A 7 -4.57 -1.68 -1.54
CA TYR A 7 -4.51 -2.18 -0.17
C TYR A 7 -4.24 -1.02 0.80
N MET A 8 -4.67 -1.19 2.03
CA MET A 8 -4.40 -0.31 3.17
C MET A 8 -3.76 -1.12 4.30
N ILE A 9 -3.03 -0.44 5.18
CA ILE A 9 -2.36 -1.07 6.33
C ILE A 9 -3.00 -0.59 7.62
N CYS A 10 -3.38 -1.51 8.49
CA CYS A 10 -3.87 -1.18 9.83
C CYS A 10 -2.74 -0.54 10.65
N THR A 11 -2.96 0.65 11.19
CA THR A 11 -1.90 1.40 11.90
C THR A 11 -1.52 0.76 13.23
N THR A 12 -2.42 -0.03 13.83
CA THR A 12 -2.21 -0.67 15.13
C THR A 12 -1.38 -1.95 15.04
N CYS A 13 -1.72 -2.84 14.10
CA CYS A 13 -1.08 -4.17 14.01
C CYS A 13 -0.32 -4.41 12.70
N SER A 14 -0.26 -3.40 11.82
CA SER A 14 0.41 -3.47 10.51
C SER A 14 -0.16 -4.54 9.56
N ALA A 15 -1.35 -5.07 9.82
CA ALA A 15 -2.01 -6.01 8.93
C ALA A 15 -2.50 -5.31 7.66
N GLU A 16 -2.25 -5.94 6.51
CA GLU A 16 -2.71 -5.49 5.19
C GLU A 16 -4.15 -5.94 4.95
N ALA A 17 -4.97 -5.05 4.41
CA ALA A 17 -6.33 -5.34 3.99
C ALA A 17 -6.61 -4.66 2.65
N PHE A 18 -7.44 -5.27 1.81
CA PHE A 18 -7.92 -4.61 0.59
C PHE A 18 -8.67 -3.33 0.96
N THR A 19 -8.48 -2.25 0.19
CA THR A 19 -9.10 -0.95 0.49
C THR A 19 -10.61 -1.07 0.69
N TRP A 20 -11.31 -1.76 -0.21
CA TRP A 20 -12.77 -1.94 -0.12
C TRP A 20 -13.23 -2.68 1.15
N LEU A 21 -12.38 -3.53 1.73
CA LEU A 21 -12.64 -4.17 3.02
C LEU A 21 -12.31 -3.23 4.17
N ALA A 22 -11.18 -2.54 4.13
CA ALA A 22 -10.72 -1.63 5.18
C ALA A 22 -11.65 -0.43 5.38
N GLU A 23 -12.30 0.05 4.30
CA GLU A 23 -13.29 1.14 4.37
C GLU A 23 -14.58 0.74 5.11
N THR A 24 -14.93 -0.55 5.09
CA THR A 24 -16.20 -1.04 5.65
C THR A 24 -16.02 -1.74 7.00
N PHE A 25 -14.91 -2.45 7.18
CA PHE A 25 -14.70 -3.38 8.29
C PHE A 25 -13.49 -3.04 9.15
N ALA A 26 -13.62 -3.31 10.45
CA ALA A 26 -12.49 -3.29 11.38
C ALA A 26 -11.46 -4.37 11.05
N CYS A 27 -10.22 -4.15 11.48
CA CYS A 27 -9.10 -5.05 11.28
C CYS A 27 -9.42 -6.42 11.90
N GLN A 28 -9.37 -7.47 11.08
CA GLN A 28 -9.66 -8.82 11.53
C GLN A 28 -8.63 -9.36 12.53
N ASN A 29 -7.44 -8.74 12.59
CA ASN A 29 -6.36 -9.18 13.47
C ASN A 29 -6.42 -8.52 14.85
N CYS A 30 -6.71 -7.22 14.94
CA CYS A 30 -6.70 -6.48 16.21
C CYS A 30 -8.02 -5.79 16.58
N GLY A 31 -9.02 -5.78 15.70
CA GLY A 31 -10.32 -5.16 15.94
C GLY A 31 -10.38 -3.64 15.75
N GLU A 32 -9.25 -3.00 15.46
CA GLU A 32 -9.17 -1.54 15.27
C GLU A 32 -9.62 -1.11 13.87
N LYS A 33 -10.07 0.15 13.73
CA LYS A 33 -10.57 0.70 12.44
C LYS A 33 -9.60 1.67 11.78
N GLU A 34 -8.43 1.87 12.38
CA GLU A 34 -7.45 2.81 11.84
C GLU A 34 -6.59 2.12 10.78
N TYR A 35 -6.68 2.65 9.56
CA TYR A 35 -5.92 2.21 8.40
C TYR A 35 -5.29 3.40 7.70
N ILE A 36 -4.12 3.19 7.11
CA ILE A 36 -3.46 4.14 6.23
C ILE A 36 -3.39 3.59 4.81
N SER A 37 -3.76 4.42 3.84
CA SER A 37 -3.58 4.08 2.43
C SER A 37 -2.12 4.23 2.08
N ILE A 38 -1.49 3.12 1.69
CA ILE A 38 -0.20 3.20 1.04
C ILE A 38 -0.51 3.33 -0.44
N SER A 39 -0.66 4.59 -0.88
CA SER A 39 -0.49 4.87 -2.30
C SER A 39 0.94 4.45 -2.61
N ALA A 40 1.10 3.23 -3.14
CA ALA A 40 2.31 2.87 -3.83
C ALA A 40 2.40 3.91 -4.95
N SER A 41 3.16 4.98 -4.71
CA SER A 41 3.86 5.69 -5.76
C SER A 41 4.54 4.55 -6.50
N ARG A 42 3.92 4.12 -7.62
CA ARG A 42 4.50 3.13 -8.52
C ARG A 42 5.95 3.54 -8.58
N ARG A 43 6.85 2.65 -8.16
CA ARG A 43 8.24 2.80 -8.54
C ARG A 43 8.17 3.01 -10.03
N THR A 44 8.43 4.23 -10.48
CA THR A 44 8.87 4.45 -11.84
C THR A 44 10.08 3.54 -11.91
N ALA A 45 9.92 2.39 -12.58
CA ALA A 45 11.06 1.64 -13.07
C ALA A 45 11.64 2.49 -14.20
N ASP A 46 12.23 3.62 -13.82
CA ASP A 46 12.99 4.57 -14.61
C ASP A 46 13.65 5.55 -13.62
N ASP A 47 14.45 5.02 -12.70
CA ASP A 47 15.61 5.78 -12.23
C ASP A 47 16.66 5.53 -13.32
N ALA A 48 16.60 6.38 -14.34
CA ALA A 48 17.47 6.32 -15.50
C ALA A 48 18.93 6.43 -15.04
N ASP A 49 19.69 5.40 -15.38
CA ASP A 49 21.08 5.46 -15.87
C ASP A 49 21.80 6.80 -15.65
N GLY A 50 22.20 7.07 -14.41
CA GLY A 50 23.19 8.08 -14.07
C GLY A 50 24.59 7.50 -14.24
N LYS A 51 24.96 7.19 -15.48
CA LYS A 51 26.29 6.73 -15.89
C LYS A 51 27.39 7.64 -15.33
N SER A 52 28.19 7.09 -14.42
CA SER A 52 29.66 7.00 -14.49
C SER A 52 30.43 8.08 -15.29
N MET A 53 31.45 8.61 -14.60
CA MET A 53 32.79 9.03 -15.10
C MET A 53 33.02 10.51 -15.46
N GLN A 54 33.98 11.06 -14.68
CA GLN A 54 34.94 12.15 -14.92
C GLN A 54 34.47 13.60 -14.86
#